data_AF-A0A9P7FT25-F1
#
_entry.id   AF-A0A9P7FT25-F1
#
_cell.length_a   1.000
_cell.length_b   1.000
_cell.length_c   1.000
_cell.angle_alpha   90.00
_cell.angle_beta   90.00
_cell.angle_gamma   90.00
#
_symmetry.space_group_name_H-M   'P 1'
#
loop_
_entity.id
_entity.type
_entity.pdbx_description
1 polymer ?
#
loop_
_entity_poly.entity_id
_entity_poly.type
_entity_poly.pdbx_seq_one_letter_code
_entity_poly.pdbx_strand_id
1 'polypeptide(L)'
;MVLIGLAGGGSALHFSSAEGFGDWRILISTRADRDLRQARRKDRKTFTITVKKIKELSNGHFSDDNQKRLNGPTTDVPIFEAKMTSDTRLVYQVDSVSDYDSNVERQVIRIFGVYTHAQLDDRLWHSIGRQLGKKGKEYKRRCMHRERPVNTGDNVFLPASFPPMQVETTTNSTFMDLPPDDLEEIHSLLVLEKYLTFSQELLHSILADLDVAFPFQVSPQEKEIIEHPHSCYVLGRSGTGKTTTMLFKMLWIERTFQLNNQDLVKPRQIFVTKSRVLAGKVEEYFLKLLESLKTASQSAEELQKLVQAKKKAQAEEVNLVDIDDEDDWRGDLPSKFSELQGIHFPLFITFDRLCELIEADFDLSDRSYSIRENKQLRTLVTYDLFLHHYWPHFAQQLVKGLDPALVFSEIIGIIKGSEETISSHGYLDRKTYENLSERTQSTFATKRSVIYSIFEAYQARKKQQGDFDTADRSV
;
A
#
# COMPACT_ATOMS: atom_id res chain seq x y z
N MET A 1 17.02 -20.77 -1.57
CA MET A 1 16.14 -20.13 -0.57
C MET A 1 17.05 -19.68 0.58
N VAL A 2 17.53 -18.43 0.55
CA VAL A 2 18.48 -17.94 1.56
C VAL A 2 17.68 -17.58 2.80
N LEU A 3 17.90 -18.33 3.88
CA LEU A 3 17.44 -18.00 5.23
C LEU A 3 18.21 -16.75 5.67
N ILE A 4 17.54 -15.59 5.65
CA ILE A 4 18.07 -14.41 6.32
C ILE A 4 17.73 -14.58 7.80
N GLY A 5 18.63 -15.20 8.56
CA GLY A 5 18.59 -15.17 10.02
C GLY A 5 18.97 -13.76 10.48
N LEU A 6 18.00 -13.02 11.03
CA LEU A 6 18.22 -11.66 11.52
C LEU A 6 18.34 -11.67 13.04
N ALA A 7 19.58 -11.54 13.52
CA ALA A 7 19.90 -11.09 14.87
C ALA A 7 20.73 -9.81 14.74
N GLY A 8 20.12 -8.65 15.03
CA GLY A 8 20.79 -7.35 14.98
C GLY A 8 19.77 -6.21 14.97
N GLY A 9 19.68 -5.47 16.08
CA GLY A 9 18.61 -4.54 16.42
C GLY A 9 18.55 -3.27 15.58
N GLY A 10 17.32 -2.86 15.29
CA GLY A 10 16.94 -1.72 14.48
C GLY A 10 15.99 -2.15 13.37
N SER A 11 14.67 -2.00 13.56
CA SER A 11 13.70 -2.29 12.51
C SER A 11 14.01 -1.49 11.26
N ALA A 12 14.27 -2.21 10.15
CA ALA A 12 14.80 -1.65 8.91
C ALA A 12 13.97 -0.47 8.34
N LEU A 13 12.68 -0.38 8.70
CA LEU A 13 11.75 0.65 8.21
C LEU A 13 11.47 1.78 9.21
N HIS A 14 12.13 1.80 10.38
CA HIS A 14 11.81 2.73 11.45
C HIS A 14 12.77 3.92 11.53
N PHE A 15 12.23 5.10 11.78
CA PHE A 15 13.00 6.32 12.01
C PHE A 15 13.03 6.68 13.49
N SER A 16 14.17 7.16 13.98
CA SER A 16 14.27 7.75 15.31
C SER A 16 13.50 9.07 15.40
N SER A 17 13.15 9.49 16.61
CA SER A 17 12.64 10.85 16.87
C SER A 17 13.63 11.89 16.35
N ALA A 18 13.11 13.04 15.93
CA ALA A 18 13.94 14.19 15.51
C ALA A 18 14.94 14.62 16.59
N GLU A 19 16.10 15.12 16.17
CA GLU A 19 17.19 15.50 17.07
C GLU A 19 16.77 16.65 18.00
N GLY A 20 17.06 16.50 19.29
CA GLY A 20 16.69 17.44 20.33
C GLY A 20 15.22 17.37 20.77
N PHE A 21 14.41 16.44 20.23
CA PHE A 21 13.10 16.08 20.78
C PHE A 21 13.30 15.06 21.93
N GLY A 22 12.31 14.97 22.83
CA GLY A 22 12.40 14.15 24.03
C GLY A 22 11.95 12.69 23.84
N ASP A 23 11.83 11.96 24.95
CA ASP A 23 11.57 10.52 24.98
C ASP A 23 10.19 10.11 24.46
N TRP A 24 9.21 11.02 24.48
CA TRP A 24 7.90 10.74 23.89
C TRP A 24 8.01 10.74 22.37
N ARG A 25 7.90 9.54 21.79
CA ARG A 25 7.81 9.38 20.34
C ARG A 25 6.54 10.09 19.83
N ILE A 26 6.75 11.01 18.89
CA ILE A 26 5.66 11.73 18.24
C ILE A 26 5.29 11.03 16.93
N LEU A 27 4.00 10.78 16.77
CA LEU A 27 3.39 10.26 15.55
C LEU A 27 2.47 11.34 14.98
N ILE A 28 2.66 11.75 13.73
CA ILE A 28 1.83 12.76 13.07
C ILE A 28 0.96 12.13 12.00
N SER A 29 -0.31 12.56 11.92
CA SER A 29 -1.24 12.16 10.86
C SER A 29 -0.86 12.79 9.51
N THR A 30 -1.47 12.30 8.43
CA THR A 30 -1.35 12.91 7.10
C THR A 30 -1.85 14.36 7.07
N ARG A 31 -2.91 14.64 7.84
CA ARG A 31 -3.42 16.01 8.03
C ARG A 31 -2.40 16.88 8.75
N ALA A 32 -1.81 16.40 9.84
CA ALA A 32 -0.82 17.16 10.62
C ALA A 32 0.43 17.51 9.78
N ASP A 33 0.92 16.57 8.95
CA ASP A 33 1.99 16.85 8.00
C ASP A 33 1.61 17.96 7.01
N ARG A 34 0.42 17.88 6.42
CA ARG A 34 -0.11 18.91 5.51
C ARG A 34 -0.21 20.27 6.20
N ASP A 35 -0.73 20.31 7.43
CA ASP A 35 -0.88 21.54 8.20
C ASP A 35 0.49 22.18 8.50
N LEU A 36 1.49 21.37 8.87
CA LEU A 36 2.87 21.82 9.09
C LEU A 36 3.51 22.38 7.82
N ARG A 37 3.36 21.69 6.67
CA ARG A 37 3.85 22.15 5.38
C ARG A 37 3.17 23.46 4.95
N GLN A 38 1.85 23.55 5.13
CA GLN A 38 1.10 24.77 4.84
C GLN A 38 1.53 25.93 5.73
N ALA A 39 1.69 25.71 7.04
CA ALA A 39 2.20 26.70 7.97
C ALA A 39 3.60 27.16 7.55
N ARG A 40 4.51 26.23 7.20
CA ARG A 40 5.85 26.57 6.71
C ARG A 40 5.80 27.49 5.49
N ARG A 41 4.90 27.23 4.53
CA ARG A 41 4.77 28.00 3.28
C ARG A 41 4.14 29.39 3.50
N LYS A 42 3.13 29.49 4.36
CA LYS A 42 2.29 30.70 4.49
C LYS A 42 2.63 31.56 5.70
N ASP A 43 2.98 30.94 6.82
CA ASP A 43 3.25 31.62 8.09
C ASP A 43 4.33 30.89 8.90
N ARG A 44 5.56 31.36 8.71
CA ARG A 44 6.74 30.84 9.42
C ARG A 44 6.62 30.95 10.94
N LYS A 45 5.88 31.95 11.48
CA LYS A 45 5.69 32.08 12.93
C LYS A 45 4.81 30.95 13.46
N THR A 46 3.68 30.69 12.81
CA THR A 46 2.80 29.56 13.16
C THR A 46 3.57 28.25 13.09
N PHE A 47 4.34 28.02 12.02
CA PHE A 47 5.19 26.83 11.90
C PHE A 47 6.16 26.67 13.08
N THR A 48 6.92 27.72 13.44
CA THR A 48 7.85 27.69 14.58
C THR A 48 7.13 27.41 15.89
N ILE A 49 5.93 27.95 16.09
CA ILE A 49 5.12 27.71 17.29
C ILE A 49 4.62 26.28 17.35
N THR A 50 4.10 25.74 16.23
CA THR A 50 3.66 24.35 16.16
C THR A 50 4.80 23.38 16.44
N VAL A 51 5.96 23.55 15.80
CA VAL A 51 7.14 22.71 16.06
C VAL A 51 7.62 22.84 17.50
N LYS A 52 7.61 24.05 18.08
CA LYS A 52 7.92 24.26 19.49
C LYS A 52 6.97 23.48 20.40
N LYS A 53 5.66 23.48 20.11
CA LYS A 53 4.66 22.72 20.89
C LYS A 53 4.87 21.22 20.77
N ILE A 54 5.15 20.72 19.57
CA ILE A 54 5.51 19.30 19.36
C ILE A 54 6.75 18.94 20.17
N LYS A 55 7.75 19.82 20.20
CA LYS A 55 8.98 19.64 20.98
C LYS A 55 8.69 19.63 22.49
N GLU A 56 7.89 20.55 23.01
CA GLU A 56 7.45 20.55 24.41
C GLU A 56 6.77 19.23 24.79
N LEU A 57 5.82 18.78 23.97
CA LEU A 57 5.12 17.50 24.15
C LEU A 57 6.08 16.30 24.08
N SER A 58 7.06 16.30 23.16
CA SER A 58 8.05 15.22 23.06
C SER A 58 8.92 15.10 24.32
N ASN A 59 9.17 16.21 25.00
CA ASN A 59 9.90 16.25 26.29
C ASN A 59 8.98 15.97 27.49
N GLY A 60 7.72 15.60 27.25
CA GLY A 60 6.77 15.28 28.31
C GLY A 60 6.25 16.49 29.09
N HIS A 61 6.43 17.72 28.58
CA HIS A 61 5.93 18.94 29.23
C HIS A 61 4.41 19.07 29.05
N PHE A 62 3.65 18.55 30.02
CA PHE A 62 2.20 18.60 30.06
C PHE A 62 1.70 19.68 31.04
N SER A 63 1.75 20.94 30.61
CA SER A 63 1.17 22.07 31.35
C SER A 63 -0.31 22.31 31.00
N ASP A 64 -0.99 23.18 31.74
CA ASP A 64 -2.37 23.61 31.43
C ASP A 64 -2.54 24.18 30.02
N ASP A 65 -1.49 24.80 29.47
CA ASP A 65 -1.48 25.32 28.10
C ASP A 65 -1.32 24.22 27.04
N ASN A 66 -0.72 23.08 27.39
CA ASN A 66 -0.37 22.03 26.43
C ASN A 66 -1.24 20.78 26.56
N GLN A 67 -1.97 20.62 27.66
CA GLN A 67 -2.77 19.43 27.92
C GLN A 67 -4.16 19.79 28.47
N LYS A 68 -4.89 20.65 27.76
CA LYS A 68 -6.30 20.86 28.07
C LYS A 68 -7.12 19.75 27.42
N ARG A 69 -7.98 19.10 28.19
CA ARG A 69 -8.83 18.02 27.66
C ARG A 69 -9.89 18.64 26.74
N LEU A 70 -9.94 18.16 25.50
CA LEU A 70 -10.87 18.61 24.47
C LEU A 70 -12.21 17.87 24.57
N ASN A 71 -12.19 16.56 24.80
CA ASN A 71 -13.41 15.79 24.99
C ASN A 71 -13.89 15.80 26.45
N GLY A 72 -15.20 15.63 26.66
CA GLY A 72 -15.83 15.75 27.98
C GLY A 72 -15.18 14.87 29.07
N PRO A 73 -15.29 15.25 30.36
CA PRO A 73 -14.56 14.61 31.46
C PRO A 73 -14.90 13.13 31.67
N THR A 74 -16.07 12.70 31.19
CA THR A 74 -16.59 11.33 31.30
C THR A 74 -16.22 10.43 30.13
N THR A 75 -15.51 10.96 29.11
CA THR A 75 -15.15 10.18 27.92
C THR A 75 -14.09 9.13 28.25
N ASP A 76 -14.18 7.96 27.62
CA ASP A 76 -13.32 6.82 27.91
C ASP A 76 -11.82 7.05 27.69
N VAL A 77 -11.46 7.63 26.54
CA VAL A 77 -10.07 7.97 26.17
C VAL A 77 -9.96 9.48 26.01
N PRO A 78 -9.06 10.16 26.75
CA PRO A 78 -8.87 11.60 26.63
C PRO A 78 -8.28 12.01 25.28
N ILE A 79 -8.87 13.03 24.66
CA ILE A 79 -8.28 13.80 23.56
C ILE A 79 -7.88 15.16 24.13
N PHE A 80 -6.69 15.65 23.76
CA PHE A 80 -6.12 16.87 24.30
C PHE A 80 -5.93 17.93 23.20
N GLU A 81 -6.05 19.18 23.61
CA GLU A 81 -5.65 20.35 22.84
C GLU A 81 -4.46 21.04 23.51
N ALA A 82 -3.46 21.41 22.71
CA ALA A 82 -2.42 22.34 23.11
C ALA A 82 -2.69 23.71 22.47
N LYS A 83 -2.71 24.74 23.32
CA LYS A 83 -2.93 26.13 22.92
C LYS A 83 -1.73 26.64 22.12
N MET A 84 -2.02 27.12 20.92
CA MET A 84 -1.05 27.82 20.07
C MET A 84 -1.35 29.33 20.09
N THR A 85 -1.15 30.04 18.99
CA THR A 85 -1.53 31.44 18.85
C THR A 85 -2.98 31.61 18.42
N SER A 86 -3.63 32.65 18.96
CA SER A 86 -5.00 33.02 18.60
C SER A 86 -5.99 31.86 18.86
N ASP A 87 -6.72 31.47 17.83
CA ASP A 87 -7.81 30.52 17.78
C ASP A 87 -7.38 29.11 17.37
N THR A 88 -6.07 28.89 17.15
CA THR A 88 -5.53 27.60 16.71
C THR A 88 -5.14 26.69 17.87
N ARG A 89 -5.36 25.38 17.70
CA ARG A 89 -5.13 24.31 18.67
C ARG A 89 -4.46 23.13 17.98
N LEU A 90 -3.41 22.60 18.61
CA LEU A 90 -2.81 21.34 18.20
C LEU A 90 -3.55 20.21 18.92
N VAL A 91 -4.23 19.35 18.16
CA VAL A 91 -5.05 18.27 18.75
C VAL A 91 -4.27 16.96 18.72
N TYR A 92 -4.21 16.28 19.86
CA TYR A 92 -3.46 15.05 20.02
C TYR A 92 -4.08 14.10 21.05
N GLN A 93 -3.59 12.86 21.07
CA GLN A 93 -3.86 11.89 22.13
C GLN A 93 -2.57 11.21 22.59
N VAL A 94 -2.60 10.69 23.81
CA VAL A 94 -1.63 9.70 24.26
C VAL A 94 -2.15 8.31 23.89
N ASP A 95 -1.34 7.55 23.17
CA ASP A 95 -1.67 6.21 22.70
C ASP A 95 -0.62 5.20 23.19
N SER A 96 -0.94 3.91 23.13
CA SER A 96 -0.03 2.79 23.41
C SER A 96 0.17 2.00 22.13
N VAL A 97 1.42 1.93 21.64
CA VAL A 97 1.75 1.21 20.40
C VAL A 97 2.87 0.21 20.66
N SER A 98 2.88 -0.89 19.90
CA SER A 98 3.97 -1.85 19.95
C SER A 98 5.28 -1.17 19.56
N ASP A 99 6.31 -1.35 20.38
CA ASP A 99 7.65 -0.96 19.98
C ASP A 99 8.16 -1.95 18.92
N TYR A 100 9.07 -1.48 18.05
CA TYR A 100 9.47 -2.24 16.88
C TYR A 100 10.47 -3.34 17.21
N ASP A 101 11.41 -3.04 18.09
CA ASP A 101 12.55 -3.91 18.43
C ASP A 101 12.38 -4.64 19.77
N SER A 102 11.28 -4.37 20.48
CA SER A 102 11.04 -4.93 21.80
C SER A 102 9.61 -5.45 21.91
N ASN A 103 9.46 -6.58 22.60
CA ASN A 103 8.16 -7.16 22.89
C ASN A 103 7.49 -6.40 24.04
N VAL A 104 7.39 -5.08 23.91
CA VAL A 104 6.71 -4.16 24.83
C VAL A 104 5.91 -3.15 24.01
N GLU A 105 4.83 -2.67 24.61
CA GLU A 105 4.15 -1.49 24.11
C GLU A 105 4.65 -0.26 24.85
N ARG A 106 4.82 0.85 24.14
CA ARG A 106 5.22 2.14 24.74
C ARG A 106 4.18 3.20 24.49
N GLN A 107 4.10 4.14 25.43
CA GLN A 107 3.31 5.33 25.23
C GLN A 107 3.92 6.23 24.15
N VAL A 108 3.06 6.76 23.30
CA VAL A 108 3.39 7.68 22.22
C VAL A 108 2.36 8.80 22.14
N ILE A 109 2.71 9.89 21.48
CA ILE A 109 1.80 11.01 21.23
C ILE A 109 1.38 10.97 19.77
N ARG A 110 0.07 10.79 19.52
CA ARG A 110 -0.52 10.88 18.18
C ARG A 110 -1.14 12.24 17.96
N ILE A 111 -0.62 12.98 16.99
CA ILE A 111 -1.10 14.30 16.61
C ILE A 111 -2.06 14.16 15.44
N PHE A 112 -3.30 14.60 15.64
CA PHE A 112 -4.33 14.59 14.60
C PHE A 112 -4.19 15.75 13.61
N GLY A 113 -3.70 16.90 14.06
CA GLY A 113 -3.50 18.08 13.22
C GLY A 113 -3.66 19.39 13.97
N VAL A 114 -3.69 20.47 13.20
CA VAL A 114 -3.93 21.83 13.68
C VAL A 114 -5.35 22.26 13.31
N TYR A 115 -6.11 22.71 14.29
CA TYR A 115 -7.52 23.06 14.17
C TYR A 115 -7.76 24.48 14.69
N THR A 116 -8.68 25.21 14.08
CA THR A 116 -9.24 26.44 14.64
C THR A 116 -10.42 26.10 15.55
N HIS A 117 -10.83 26.99 16.47
CA HIS A 117 -12.04 26.76 17.27
C HIS A 117 -13.30 26.48 16.44
N ALA A 118 -13.41 27.09 15.25
CA ALA A 118 -14.54 26.85 14.35
C ALA A 118 -14.54 25.43 13.76
N GLN A 119 -13.38 24.77 13.71
CA GLN A 119 -13.23 23.39 13.24
C GLN A 119 -13.28 22.35 14.37
N LEU A 120 -13.23 22.79 15.64
CA LEU A 120 -13.30 21.90 16.79
C LEU A 120 -14.78 21.61 17.10
N ASP A 121 -15.27 20.46 16.63
CA ASP A 121 -16.57 19.95 17.03
C ASP A 121 -16.44 19.03 18.26
N ASP A 122 -16.97 19.50 19.40
CA ASP A 122 -17.00 18.75 20.66
C ASP A 122 -17.65 17.37 20.49
N ARG A 123 -18.67 17.24 19.64
CA ARG A 123 -19.40 15.99 19.40
C ARG A 123 -18.50 14.95 18.73
N LEU A 124 -17.74 15.36 17.71
CA LEU A 124 -16.81 14.50 17.00
C LEU A 124 -15.74 13.95 17.96
N TRP A 125 -15.07 14.83 18.71
CA TRP A 125 -13.97 14.43 19.62
C TRP A 125 -14.46 13.59 20.81
N HIS A 126 -15.70 13.79 21.26
CA HIS A 126 -16.36 12.91 22.21
C HIS A 126 -16.57 11.50 21.62
N SER A 127 -17.06 11.43 20.39
CA SER A 127 -17.29 10.17 19.68
C SER A 127 -15.99 9.41 19.40
N ILE A 128 -14.93 10.11 19.00
CA ILE A 128 -13.58 9.55 18.83
C ILE A 128 -13.09 8.92 20.14
N GLY A 129 -13.15 9.65 21.25
CA GLY A 129 -12.73 9.14 22.56
C GLY A 129 -13.53 7.91 23.02
N ARG A 130 -14.83 7.85 22.73
CA ARG A 130 -15.69 6.69 23.02
C ARG A 130 -15.34 5.48 22.14
N GLN A 131 -15.08 5.68 20.85
CA GLN A 131 -14.70 4.58 19.95
C GLN A 131 -13.34 4.00 20.32
N LEU A 132 -12.36 4.85 20.65
CA LEU A 132 -11.06 4.39 21.17
C LEU A 132 -11.22 3.59 22.47
N GLY A 133 -12.18 3.97 23.31
CA GLY A 133 -12.54 3.23 24.52
C GLY A 133 -13.00 1.79 24.28
N LYS A 134 -13.50 1.45 23.08
CA LYS A 134 -13.93 0.09 22.76
C LYS A 134 -12.76 -0.90 22.64
N LYS A 135 -11.51 -0.43 22.58
CA LYS A 135 -10.29 -1.26 22.61
C LYS A 135 -10.02 -1.95 23.96
N GLY A 136 -10.85 -1.72 24.97
CA GLY A 136 -10.81 -2.43 26.25
C GLY A 136 -10.27 -1.61 27.42
N LYS A 137 -10.46 -2.14 28.62
CA LYS A 137 -10.12 -1.44 29.88
C LYS A 137 -8.61 -1.21 30.02
N GLU A 138 -7.80 -2.18 29.60
CA GLU A 138 -6.35 -2.08 29.69
C GLU A 138 -5.80 -1.00 28.76
N TYR A 139 -6.32 -0.91 27.53
CA TYR A 139 -5.95 0.17 26.60
C TYR A 139 -6.25 1.56 27.19
N LYS A 140 -7.45 1.75 27.77
CA LYS A 140 -7.82 3.00 28.47
C LYS A 140 -6.83 3.32 29.60
N ARG A 141 -6.49 2.31 30.42
CA ARG A 141 -5.53 2.45 31.53
C ARG A 141 -4.17 2.92 31.02
N ARG A 142 -3.67 2.31 29.94
CA ARG A 142 -2.37 2.66 29.33
C ARG A 142 -2.36 4.08 28.78
N CYS A 143 -3.43 4.55 28.12
CA CYS A 143 -3.49 5.93 27.61
C CYS A 143 -3.52 6.99 28.72
N MET A 144 -4.18 6.69 29.84
CA MET A 144 -4.30 7.60 30.99
C MET A 144 -3.14 7.49 31.99
N HIS A 145 -2.31 6.46 31.88
CA HIS A 145 -1.20 6.26 32.79
C HIS A 145 -0.20 7.42 32.68
N ARG A 146 0.27 7.91 33.83
CA ARG A 146 1.31 8.91 33.98
C ARG A 146 2.18 8.50 35.15
N GLU A 147 3.48 8.35 34.92
CA GLU A 147 4.44 8.15 36.00
C GLU A 147 4.58 9.44 36.79
N ARG A 148 4.75 9.36 38.12
CA ARG A 148 4.86 10.58 38.93
C ARG A 148 6.20 11.27 38.63
N PRO A 149 6.24 12.61 38.48
CA PRO A 149 7.49 13.32 38.31
C PRO A 149 8.42 13.09 39.51
N VAL A 150 9.73 13.05 39.27
CA VAL A 150 10.75 12.83 40.32
C VAL A 150 10.73 13.96 41.37
N ASN A 151 10.34 15.18 40.97
CA ASN A 151 10.20 16.33 41.84
C ASN A 151 8.74 16.78 41.93
N THR A 152 8.25 17.02 43.15
CA THR A 152 6.88 17.50 43.40
C THR A 152 6.68 18.89 42.77
N GLY A 153 5.78 19.00 41.80
CA GLY A 153 5.46 20.25 41.10
C GLY A 153 6.06 20.38 39.68
N ASP A 154 6.82 19.38 39.22
CA ASP A 154 7.27 19.31 37.83
C ASP A 154 6.13 18.80 36.91
N ASN A 155 6.00 19.39 35.73
CA ASN A 155 5.01 19.02 34.71
C ASN A 155 5.62 18.13 33.61
N VAL A 156 6.78 17.52 33.90
CA VAL A 156 7.49 16.61 33.01
C VAL A 156 7.17 15.17 33.37
N PHE A 157 6.66 14.43 32.39
CA PHE A 157 6.30 13.02 32.52
C PHE A 157 7.11 12.20 31.52
N LEU A 158 7.53 10.99 31.89
CA LEU A 158 8.17 10.05 30.97
C LEU A 158 7.13 9.11 30.33
N PRO A 159 7.37 8.63 29.10
CA PRO A 159 6.49 7.64 28.48
C PRO A 159 6.65 6.28 29.17
N ALA A 160 5.53 5.72 29.63
CA ALA A 160 5.54 4.40 30.24
C ALA A 160 5.66 3.28 29.20
N SER A 161 6.19 2.14 29.64
CA SER A 161 6.30 0.90 28.87
C SER A 161 5.50 -0.21 29.53
N PHE A 162 4.83 -1.03 28.73
CA PHE A 162 3.93 -2.10 29.18
C PHE A 162 4.24 -3.42 28.48
N PRO A 163 3.94 -4.56 29.10
CA PRO A 163 3.94 -5.84 28.40
C PRO A 163 2.95 -5.84 27.21
N PRO A 164 3.17 -6.66 26.18
CA PRO A 164 2.26 -6.76 25.02
C PRO A 164 0.84 -7.08 25.49
N MET A 165 -0.17 -6.42 24.92
CA MET A 165 -1.55 -6.87 25.15
C MET A 165 -1.72 -8.28 24.58
N GLN A 166 -2.30 -9.19 25.38
CA GLN A 166 -2.88 -10.40 24.81
C GLN A 166 -4.00 -9.95 23.87
N VAL A 167 -4.01 -10.46 22.64
CA VAL A 167 -5.01 -10.12 21.63
C VAL A 167 -6.36 -10.65 22.12
N GLU A 168 -7.07 -9.87 22.93
CA GLU A 168 -8.50 -10.04 23.08
C GLU A 168 -9.08 -9.80 21.69
N THR A 169 -9.82 -10.78 21.20
CA THR A 169 -10.47 -10.76 19.89
C THR A 169 -11.47 -9.60 19.91
N THR A 170 -11.00 -8.39 19.58
CA THR A 170 -11.86 -7.22 19.52
C THR A 170 -12.89 -7.53 18.45
N THR A 171 -14.10 -7.84 18.89
CA THR A 171 -15.28 -7.98 18.04
C THR A 171 -15.32 -6.76 17.13
N ASN A 172 -15.46 -7.01 15.82
CA ASN A 172 -15.60 -5.98 14.78
C ASN A 172 -16.36 -4.78 15.36
N SER A 173 -15.65 -3.67 15.58
CA SER A 173 -16.19 -2.51 16.27
C SER A 173 -17.37 -1.98 15.47
N THR A 174 -18.57 -2.37 15.84
CA THR A 174 -19.78 -1.89 15.18
C THR A 174 -19.91 -0.42 15.53
N PHE A 175 -19.66 0.42 14.53
CA PHE A 175 -19.87 1.86 14.60
C PHE A 175 -21.38 2.23 14.57
N MET A 176 -22.27 1.26 14.81
CA MET A 176 -23.72 1.32 14.53
C MET A 176 -24.51 2.36 15.34
N ASP A 177 -23.91 3.02 16.33
CA ASP A 177 -24.60 3.95 17.23
C ASP A 177 -24.27 5.44 16.96
N LEU A 178 -23.64 5.75 15.82
CA LEU A 178 -23.23 7.12 15.49
C LEU A 178 -24.01 7.70 14.30
N PRO A 179 -24.21 9.04 14.26
CA PRO A 179 -24.75 9.73 13.10
C PRO A 179 -23.92 9.45 11.84
N PRO A 180 -24.55 9.45 10.65
CA PRO A 180 -23.87 9.14 9.39
C PRO A 180 -22.66 10.05 9.09
N ASP A 181 -22.76 11.35 9.37
CA ASP A 181 -21.69 12.32 9.10
C ASP A 181 -20.48 12.10 10.02
N ASP A 182 -20.73 11.86 11.31
CA ASP A 182 -19.68 11.53 12.30
C ASP A 182 -18.98 10.21 11.94
N LEU A 183 -19.73 9.25 11.37
CA LEU A 183 -19.21 7.92 11.05
C LEU A 183 -18.11 7.96 9.98
N GLU A 184 -18.27 8.76 8.94
CA GLU A 184 -17.29 8.90 7.88
C GLU A 184 -15.99 9.54 8.41
N GLU A 185 -16.11 10.64 9.16
CA GLU A 185 -14.95 11.33 9.72
C GLU A 185 -14.21 10.48 10.76
N ILE A 186 -14.95 9.75 11.61
CA ILE A 186 -14.36 8.81 12.57
C ILE A 186 -13.66 7.65 11.87
N HIS A 187 -14.28 7.09 10.83
CA HIS A 187 -13.65 6.04 10.04
C HIS A 187 -12.36 6.56 9.35
N SER A 188 -12.40 7.77 8.83
CA SER A 188 -11.21 8.43 8.27
C SER A 188 -10.10 8.57 9.33
N LEU A 189 -10.40 9.14 10.50
CA LEU A 189 -9.39 9.48 11.52
C LEU A 189 -8.85 8.28 12.31
N LEU A 190 -9.66 7.22 12.51
CA LEU A 190 -9.29 6.07 13.34
C LEU A 190 -8.89 4.82 12.57
N VAL A 191 -9.41 4.64 11.34
CA VAL A 191 -9.20 3.41 10.56
C VAL A 191 -8.31 3.65 9.36
N LEU A 192 -8.57 4.71 8.59
CA LEU A 192 -7.84 4.98 7.34
C LEU A 192 -6.58 5.83 7.55
N GLU A 193 -6.52 6.58 8.65
CA GLU A 193 -5.44 7.50 8.92
C GLU A 193 -4.09 6.79 9.04
N LYS A 194 -3.08 7.36 8.39
CA LYS A 194 -1.70 6.86 8.43
C LYS A 194 -0.87 7.80 9.29
N TYR A 195 -0.09 7.22 10.19
CA TYR A 195 0.77 7.97 11.09
C TYR A 195 2.24 7.82 10.69
N LEU A 196 2.94 8.94 10.60
CA LEU A 196 4.38 9.00 10.38
C LEU A 196 5.08 9.29 11.72
N THR A 197 6.24 8.67 11.95
CA THR A 197 7.10 9.11 13.06
C THR A 197 7.64 10.50 12.74
N PHE A 198 7.56 11.42 13.69
CA PHE A 198 8.14 12.76 13.56
C PHE A 198 9.66 12.69 13.69
N SER A 199 10.31 12.28 12.61
CA SER A 199 11.74 12.09 12.53
C SER A 199 12.47 13.34 12.05
N GLN A 200 13.81 13.31 12.15
CA GLN A 200 14.63 14.43 11.69
C GLN A 200 14.49 14.65 10.19
N GLU A 201 14.37 13.56 9.43
CA GLU A 201 14.23 13.55 7.97
C GLU A 201 12.88 14.14 7.55
N LEU A 202 11.81 13.77 8.26
CA LEU A 202 10.50 14.34 8.02
C LEU A 202 10.53 15.86 8.27
N LEU A 203 11.11 16.30 9.39
CA LEU A 203 11.28 17.72 9.71
C LEU A 203 12.11 18.44 8.64
N HIS A 204 13.24 17.88 8.20
CA HIS A 204 14.06 18.43 7.12
C HIS A 204 13.27 18.55 5.81
N SER A 205 12.47 17.54 5.45
CA SER A 205 11.63 17.57 4.24
C SER A 205 10.60 18.69 4.30
N ILE A 206 10.00 18.95 5.47
CA ILE A 206 9.03 20.03 5.67
C ILE A 206 9.72 21.39 5.58
N LEU A 207 10.89 21.53 6.21
CA LEU A 207 11.68 22.77 6.18
C LEU A 207 12.14 23.12 4.76
N ALA A 208 12.56 22.12 4.00
CA ALA A 208 12.99 22.24 2.61
C ALA A 208 11.83 22.27 1.60
N ASP A 209 10.60 21.99 2.04
CA ASP A 209 9.39 21.91 1.21
C ASP A 209 9.51 20.91 0.06
N LEU A 210 10.02 19.74 0.43
CA LEU A 210 10.22 18.60 -0.45
C LEU A 210 9.08 17.61 -0.23
N ASP A 211 8.45 17.17 -1.31
CA ASP A 211 7.44 16.12 -1.29
C ASP A 211 8.15 14.76 -1.28
N VAL A 212 8.50 14.31 -0.08
CA VAL A 212 9.21 13.05 0.17
C VAL A 212 8.23 12.09 0.85
N ALA A 213 8.12 10.88 0.31
CA ALA A 213 7.31 9.83 0.92
C ALA A 213 8.06 9.21 2.10
N PHE A 214 7.39 8.97 3.22
CA PHE A 214 7.97 8.28 4.38
C PHE A 214 7.16 7.03 4.72
N PRO A 215 7.84 5.93 5.14
CA PRO A 215 7.18 4.77 5.72
C PRO A 215 6.28 5.16 6.90
N PHE A 216 5.01 4.78 6.82
CA PHE A 216 4.04 5.00 7.90
C PHE A 216 3.96 3.80 8.84
N GLN A 217 3.41 4.03 10.03
CA GLN A 217 3.20 3.02 11.06
C GLN A 217 2.18 1.98 10.56
N VAL A 218 2.63 0.74 10.44
CA VAL A 218 1.79 -0.41 10.10
C VAL A 218 1.16 -1.02 11.36
N SER A 219 0.03 -1.70 11.22
CA SER A 219 -0.59 -2.44 12.31
C SER A 219 0.26 -3.65 12.74
N PRO A 220 0.09 -4.18 13.97
CA PRO A 220 0.80 -5.39 14.41
C PRO A 220 0.59 -6.59 13.47
N GLN A 221 -0.61 -6.75 12.91
CA GLN A 221 -0.93 -7.83 11.97
C GLN A 221 -0.25 -7.63 10.61
N GLU A 222 -0.20 -6.39 10.11
CA GLU A 222 0.55 -6.08 8.88
C GLU A 222 2.06 -6.26 9.09
N LYS A 223 2.58 -5.90 10.27
CA LYS A 223 3.98 -6.10 10.65
C LYS A 223 4.35 -7.58 10.62
N GLU A 224 3.51 -8.45 11.19
CA GLU A 224 3.72 -9.90 11.17
C GLU A 224 3.87 -10.42 9.74
N ILE A 225 3.02 -9.96 8.81
CA ILE A 225 3.12 -10.32 7.39
C ILE A 225 4.41 -9.79 6.75
N ILE A 226 4.75 -8.52 7.02
CA ILE A 226 5.95 -7.86 6.48
C ILE A 226 7.22 -8.60 6.90
N GLU A 227 7.36 -8.88 8.19
CA GLU A 227 8.55 -9.51 8.78
C GLU A 227 8.55 -11.04 8.67
N HIS A 228 7.46 -11.66 8.18
CA HIS A 228 7.37 -13.10 8.02
C HIS A 228 8.50 -13.65 7.11
N PRO A 229 9.29 -14.66 7.54
CA PRO A 229 10.47 -15.10 6.80
C PRO A 229 10.16 -15.96 5.56
N HIS A 230 8.93 -16.47 5.44
CA HIS A 230 8.51 -17.34 4.35
C HIS A 230 7.41 -16.71 3.47
N SER A 231 7.05 -17.38 2.39
CA SER A 231 5.93 -17.02 1.52
C SER A 231 4.62 -16.89 2.29
N CYS A 232 3.81 -15.89 1.93
CA CYS A 232 2.52 -15.62 2.56
C CYS A 232 1.43 -15.46 1.50
N TYR A 233 0.24 -15.96 1.80
CA TYR A 233 -0.98 -15.60 1.07
C TYR A 233 -1.74 -14.56 1.88
N VAL A 234 -1.98 -13.38 1.29
CA VAL A 234 -2.70 -12.29 1.96
C VAL A 234 -4.05 -12.08 1.29
N LEU A 235 -5.11 -12.48 1.99
CA LEU A 235 -6.49 -12.42 1.52
C LEU A 235 -7.22 -11.23 2.16
N GLY A 236 -8.04 -10.53 1.38
CA GLY A 236 -8.79 -9.37 1.87
C GLY A 236 -9.52 -8.60 0.78
N ARG A 237 -10.53 -7.81 1.16
CA ARG A 237 -11.36 -7.00 0.23
C ARG A 237 -10.56 -5.83 -0.36
N SER A 238 -11.10 -5.14 -1.36
CA SER A 238 -10.46 -3.93 -1.90
C SER A 238 -10.24 -2.89 -0.79
N GLY A 239 -9.12 -2.17 -0.83
CA GLY A 239 -8.78 -1.13 0.16
C GLY A 239 -8.20 -1.64 1.50
N THR A 240 -8.09 -2.95 1.74
CA THR A 240 -7.61 -3.49 3.02
C THR A 240 -6.08 -3.57 3.15
N GLY A 241 -5.33 -2.65 2.53
CA GLY A 241 -3.87 -2.56 2.72
C GLY A 241 -3.00 -3.63 2.04
N LYS A 242 -3.56 -4.71 1.45
CA LYS A 242 -2.80 -5.85 0.88
C LYS A 242 -1.57 -5.46 0.06
N THR A 243 -1.77 -4.63 -0.98
CA THR A 243 -0.69 -4.19 -1.87
C THR A 243 0.35 -3.38 -1.12
N THR A 244 -0.08 -2.54 -0.18
CA THR A 244 0.81 -1.75 0.65
C THR A 244 1.63 -2.62 1.60
N THR A 245 1.03 -3.64 2.22
CA THR A 245 1.74 -4.62 3.04
C THR A 245 2.81 -5.37 2.24
N MET A 246 2.50 -5.78 1.01
CA MET A 246 3.49 -6.44 0.13
C MET A 246 4.62 -5.49 -0.31
N LEU A 247 4.30 -4.24 -0.62
CA LEU A 247 5.31 -3.22 -0.93
C LEU A 247 6.22 -2.95 0.28
N PHE A 248 5.66 -2.88 1.49
CA PHE A 248 6.44 -2.71 2.72
C PHE A 248 7.31 -3.94 3.02
N LYS A 249 6.83 -5.15 2.71
CA LYS A 249 7.63 -6.38 2.77
C LYS A 249 8.84 -6.30 1.83
N MET A 250 8.63 -5.90 0.58
CA MET A 250 9.74 -5.72 -0.36
C MET A 250 10.74 -4.67 0.12
N LEU A 251 10.23 -3.56 0.67
CA LEU A 251 11.05 -2.46 1.17
C LEU A 251 11.87 -2.90 2.39
N TRP A 252 11.26 -3.67 3.29
CA TRP A 252 11.92 -4.25 4.46
C TRP A 252 13.05 -5.21 4.04
N ILE A 253 12.82 -6.09 3.06
CA ILE A 253 13.86 -6.98 2.51
C ILE A 253 15.02 -6.18 1.92
N GLU A 254 14.71 -5.18 1.08
CA GLU A 254 15.73 -4.33 0.43
C GLU A 254 16.56 -3.56 1.46
N ARG A 255 15.89 -3.01 2.48
CA ARG A 255 16.54 -2.19 3.49
C ARG A 255 17.36 -3.01 4.47
N THR A 256 16.86 -4.17 4.86
CA THR A 256 17.60 -5.14 5.67
C THR A 256 18.88 -5.57 4.97
N PHE A 257 18.82 -5.83 3.66
CA PHE A 257 20.00 -6.12 2.86
C PHE A 257 21.01 -4.96 2.85
N GLN A 258 20.55 -3.71 2.71
CA GLN A 258 21.42 -2.53 2.74
C GLN A 258 22.11 -2.31 4.10
N LEU A 259 21.46 -2.69 5.21
CA LEU A 259 21.99 -2.50 6.57
C LEU A 259 22.96 -3.63 6.99
N ASN A 260 22.73 -4.87 6.56
CA ASN A 260 23.41 -6.07 7.08
C ASN A 260 24.56 -6.61 6.22
N ASN A 261 25.41 -5.74 5.70
CA ASN A 261 26.74 -6.03 5.11
C ASN A 261 26.83 -6.60 3.67
N GLN A 262 28.03 -6.31 3.11
CA GLN A 262 28.49 -6.39 1.73
C GLN A 262 28.74 -7.81 1.16
N ASP A 263 28.56 -8.87 1.95
CA ASP A 263 28.93 -10.26 1.59
C ASP A 263 27.73 -11.14 1.17
N LEU A 264 26.50 -10.62 1.25
CA LEU A 264 25.30 -11.35 0.83
C LEU A 264 24.93 -11.01 -0.62
N VAL A 265 24.36 -11.99 -1.33
CA VAL A 265 23.81 -11.74 -2.67
C VAL A 265 22.52 -10.94 -2.53
N LYS A 266 22.43 -9.80 -3.23
CA LYS A 266 21.23 -8.97 -3.26
C LYS A 266 20.01 -9.81 -3.67
N PRO A 267 18.92 -9.82 -2.88
CA PRO A 267 17.71 -10.55 -3.25
C PRO A 267 17.08 -9.95 -4.51
N ARG A 268 16.79 -10.81 -5.49
CA ARG A 268 16.02 -10.44 -6.69
C ARG A 268 14.54 -10.47 -6.36
N GLN A 269 13.92 -9.30 -6.24
CA GLN A 269 12.51 -9.15 -5.88
C GLN A 269 11.69 -8.76 -7.10
N ILE A 270 10.54 -9.41 -7.31
CA ILE A 270 9.63 -9.12 -8.42
C ILE A 270 8.23 -8.86 -7.86
N PHE A 271 7.67 -7.69 -8.18
CA PHE A 271 6.27 -7.38 -8.01
C PHE A 271 5.54 -7.62 -9.33
N VAL A 272 4.52 -8.47 -9.29
CA VAL A 272 3.74 -8.85 -10.48
C VAL A 272 2.29 -8.47 -10.26
N THR A 273 1.69 -7.81 -11.26
CA THR A 273 0.26 -7.45 -11.27
C THR A 273 -0.30 -7.55 -12.68
N LYS A 274 -1.62 -7.55 -12.84
CA LYS A 274 -2.24 -7.45 -14.16
C LYS A 274 -2.27 -6.02 -14.71
N SER A 275 -2.36 -5.02 -13.84
CA SER A 275 -2.50 -3.61 -14.23
C SER A 275 -1.14 -2.93 -14.41
N ARG A 276 -0.88 -2.39 -15.60
CA ARG A 276 0.30 -1.55 -15.91
C ARG A 276 0.37 -0.33 -14.99
N VAL A 277 -0.74 0.40 -14.89
CA VAL A 277 -0.88 1.57 -14.00
C VAL A 277 -0.54 1.22 -12.54
N LEU A 278 -1.00 0.06 -12.04
CA LEU A 278 -0.66 -0.36 -10.68
C LEU A 278 0.83 -0.70 -10.55
N ALA A 279 1.43 -1.38 -11.52
CA ALA A 279 2.86 -1.69 -11.50
C ALA A 279 3.70 -0.41 -11.39
N GLY A 280 3.43 0.58 -12.26
CA GLY A 280 4.14 1.86 -12.26
C GLY A 280 3.95 2.66 -10.99
N LYS A 281 2.71 2.77 -10.48
CA LYS A 281 2.44 3.49 -9.22
C LYS A 281 3.12 2.84 -8.01
N VAL A 282 3.18 1.50 -7.97
CA VAL A 282 3.86 0.76 -6.89
C VAL A 282 5.37 0.94 -7.00
N GLU A 283 5.95 0.89 -8.20
CA GLU A 283 7.38 1.15 -8.46
C GLU A 283 7.76 2.57 -8.03
N GLU A 284 7.02 3.58 -8.49
CA GLU A 284 7.23 4.98 -8.14
C GLU A 284 7.19 5.18 -6.61
N TYR A 285 6.17 4.62 -5.95
CA TYR A 285 6.03 4.73 -4.51
C TYR A 285 7.16 4.00 -3.77
N PHE A 286 7.56 2.82 -4.22
CA PHE A 286 8.67 2.07 -3.64
C PHE A 286 9.99 2.86 -3.75
N LEU A 287 10.30 3.41 -4.93
CA LEU A 287 11.52 4.18 -5.15
C LEU A 287 11.54 5.46 -4.30
N LYS A 288 10.41 6.16 -4.18
CA LYS A 288 10.28 7.33 -3.29
C LYS A 288 10.58 7.00 -1.83
N LEU A 289 10.08 5.87 -1.32
CA LEU A 289 10.35 5.41 0.05
C LEU A 289 11.80 4.94 0.22
N LEU A 290 12.38 4.29 -0.78
CA LEU A 290 13.77 3.86 -0.73
C LEU A 290 14.72 5.06 -0.71
N GLU A 291 14.40 6.10 -1.48
CA GLU A 291 15.14 7.36 -1.48
C GLU A 291 15.06 8.04 -0.11
N SER A 292 13.86 8.17 0.47
CA SER A 292 13.69 8.79 1.79
C SER A 292 14.51 8.09 2.89
N LEU A 293 14.63 6.76 2.81
CA LEU A 293 15.43 5.95 3.74
C LEU A 293 16.95 6.08 3.52
N LYS A 294 17.40 6.35 2.29
CA LYS A 294 18.82 6.60 1.97
C LYS A 294 19.27 7.99 2.39
N THR A 295 18.38 8.96 2.30
CA THR A 295 18.66 10.36 2.63
C THR A 295 18.66 10.64 4.15
N ALA A 296 18.42 9.61 4.98
CA ALA A 296 18.43 9.69 6.43
C ALA A 296 19.76 10.17 7.05
N SER A 297 20.85 10.19 6.28
CA SER A 297 22.16 10.70 6.72
C SER A 297 22.55 12.07 6.16
N GLN A 298 21.71 12.71 5.34
CA GLN A 298 22.09 13.94 4.62
C GLN A 298 21.47 15.20 5.23
N SER A 299 22.19 16.31 5.14
CA SER A 299 21.74 17.61 5.66
C SER A 299 20.59 18.20 4.82
N ALA A 300 19.79 19.09 5.42
CA ALA A 300 18.69 19.76 4.74
C ALA A 300 19.11 20.56 3.50
N GLU A 301 20.34 21.09 3.48
CA GLU A 301 20.90 21.84 2.34
C GLU A 301 21.33 20.92 1.19
N GLU A 302 21.86 19.74 1.48
CA GLU A 302 22.21 18.73 0.47
C GLU A 302 20.95 18.13 -0.18
N LEU A 303 19.94 17.85 0.64
CA LEU A 303 18.58 17.48 0.22
C LEU A 303 18.00 18.50 -0.77
N GLN A 304 18.11 19.80 -0.48
CA GLN A 304 17.64 20.86 -1.36
C GLN A 304 18.39 20.87 -2.71
N LYS A 305 19.72 20.69 -2.70
CA LYS A 305 20.52 20.65 -3.93
C LYS A 305 20.18 19.43 -4.79
N LEU A 306 20.02 18.25 -4.18
CA LEU A 306 19.66 17.01 -4.87
C LEU A 306 18.26 17.09 -5.49
N VAL A 307 17.27 17.62 -4.75
CA VAL A 307 15.92 17.76 -5.30
C VAL A 307 15.83 18.87 -6.34
N GLN A 308 16.57 19.97 -6.21
CA GLN A 308 16.65 20.99 -7.26
C GLN A 308 17.29 20.44 -8.55
N ALA A 309 18.35 19.62 -8.43
CA ALA A 309 18.95 18.94 -9.57
C ALA A 309 17.98 17.96 -10.24
N LYS A 310 17.22 17.18 -9.43
CA LYS A 310 16.21 16.23 -9.94
C LYS A 310 14.98 16.89 -10.54
N LYS A 311 14.45 17.97 -9.94
CA LYS A 311 13.36 18.76 -10.53
C LYS A 311 13.75 19.37 -11.87
N LYS A 312 15.02 19.75 -12.03
CA LYS A 312 15.55 20.24 -13.30
C LYS A 312 15.64 19.14 -14.36
N ALA A 313 16.04 17.92 -13.97
CA ALA A 313 16.04 16.76 -14.86
C ALA A 313 14.62 16.26 -15.23
N GLN A 314 13.68 16.24 -14.27
CA GLN A 314 12.28 15.86 -14.54
C GLN A 314 11.50 16.90 -15.35
N ALA A 315 11.85 18.19 -15.24
CA ALA A 315 11.24 19.25 -16.06
C ALA A 315 11.63 19.15 -17.54
N GLU A 316 12.73 18.44 -17.87
CA GLU A 316 13.13 18.15 -19.25
C GLU A 316 12.41 16.90 -19.82
N GLU A 317 11.70 16.13 -18.97
CA GLU A 317 11.12 14.82 -19.31
C GLU A 317 9.61 14.73 -18.99
N VAL A 318 8.87 15.86 -19.08
CA VAL A 318 7.40 15.82 -19.01
C VAL A 318 6.84 15.49 -20.38
N ASN A 319 6.85 14.20 -20.73
CA ASN A 319 5.99 13.69 -21.78
C ASN A 319 4.59 13.46 -21.18
N LEU A 320 3.63 14.30 -21.58
CA LEU A 320 2.20 14.12 -21.37
C LEU A 320 1.67 13.03 -22.30
N VAL A 321 2.13 11.78 -22.12
CA VAL A 321 1.61 10.62 -22.85
C VAL A 321 0.79 9.79 -21.86
N ASP A 322 -0.43 9.44 -22.24
CA ASP A 322 -1.27 8.56 -21.43
C ASP A 322 -0.56 7.21 -21.31
N ILE A 323 -0.38 6.73 -20.08
CA ILE A 323 0.36 5.47 -19.77
C ILE A 323 -0.27 4.26 -20.50
N ASP A 324 -1.56 4.36 -20.83
CA ASP A 324 -2.29 3.33 -21.55
C ASP A 324 -1.98 3.31 -23.07
N ASP A 325 -1.36 4.36 -23.62
CA ASP A 325 -1.01 4.52 -25.05
C ASP A 325 0.47 4.26 -25.35
N GLU A 326 1.31 3.94 -24.35
CA GLU A 326 2.71 3.54 -24.60
C GLU A 326 2.82 2.06 -24.99
N ASP A 327 3.08 1.82 -26.27
CA ASP A 327 3.36 0.48 -26.82
C ASP A 327 4.63 -0.15 -26.22
N ASP A 328 5.60 0.64 -25.75
CA ASP A 328 6.92 0.19 -25.24
C ASP A 328 7.08 0.36 -23.71
N TRP A 329 6.00 0.11 -22.96
CA TRP A 329 6.07 0.05 -21.49
C TRP A 329 7.09 -1.02 -21.04
N ARG A 330 8.17 -0.58 -20.37
CA ARG A 330 9.36 -1.37 -20.00
C ARG A 330 10.29 -1.76 -21.16
N GLY A 331 10.49 -0.88 -22.15
CA GLY A 331 11.55 -1.01 -23.16
C GLY A 331 12.98 -1.02 -22.59
N ASP A 332 13.15 -0.69 -21.31
CA ASP A 332 14.41 -0.82 -20.56
C ASP A 332 14.83 -2.28 -20.34
N LEU A 333 13.89 -3.23 -20.44
CA LEU A 333 14.13 -4.63 -20.13
C LEU A 333 14.72 -5.40 -21.32
N PRO A 334 15.57 -6.40 -21.06
CA PRO A 334 16.06 -7.30 -22.10
C PRO A 334 14.93 -8.15 -22.68
N SER A 335 15.22 -8.84 -23.79
CA SER A 335 14.25 -9.67 -24.49
C SER A 335 13.87 -10.95 -23.74
N LYS A 336 14.72 -11.41 -22.81
CA LYS A 336 14.52 -12.67 -22.08
C LYS A 336 14.63 -12.51 -20.57
N PHE A 337 13.98 -13.42 -19.85
CA PHE A 337 14.07 -13.49 -18.40
C PHE A 337 15.49 -13.86 -17.93
N SER A 338 16.16 -14.80 -18.61
CA SER A 338 17.54 -15.21 -18.31
C SER A 338 18.58 -14.09 -18.49
N GLU A 339 18.26 -13.07 -19.28
CA GLU A 339 19.11 -11.90 -19.53
C GLU A 339 19.00 -10.84 -18.42
N LEU A 340 18.05 -10.99 -17.47
CA LEU A 340 17.88 -10.05 -16.36
C LEU A 340 19.09 -10.06 -15.39
N GLN A 341 19.76 -8.92 -15.32
CA GLN A 341 20.84 -8.61 -14.38
C GLN A 341 20.36 -7.95 -13.08
N GLY A 342 21.26 -7.85 -12.09
CA GLY A 342 20.96 -7.29 -10.76
C GLY A 342 20.47 -5.83 -10.77
N ILE A 343 20.82 -5.06 -11.81
CA ILE A 343 20.38 -3.67 -11.99
C ILE A 343 18.87 -3.54 -12.23
N HIS A 344 18.22 -4.59 -12.77
CA HIS A 344 16.77 -4.57 -13.03
C HIS A 344 15.93 -4.85 -11.79
N PHE A 345 16.57 -5.13 -10.63
CA PHE A 345 15.88 -5.50 -9.40
C PHE A 345 16.00 -4.41 -8.31
N PRO A 346 14.90 -4.10 -7.60
CA PRO A 346 13.60 -4.77 -7.64
C PRO A 346 12.78 -4.46 -8.90
N LEU A 347 12.12 -5.48 -9.45
CA LEU A 347 11.39 -5.43 -10.72
C LEU A 347 9.89 -5.27 -10.47
N PHE A 348 9.25 -4.31 -11.13
CA PHE A 348 7.80 -4.11 -11.10
C PHE A 348 7.24 -4.29 -12.51
N ILE A 349 6.47 -5.34 -12.73
CA ILE A 349 6.12 -5.80 -14.07
C ILE A 349 4.68 -6.31 -14.12
N THR A 350 4.10 -6.32 -15.32
CA THR A 350 2.83 -7.00 -15.51
C THR A 350 3.02 -8.50 -15.63
N PHE A 351 1.99 -9.27 -15.29
CA PHE A 351 1.99 -10.71 -15.50
C PHE A 351 2.26 -11.06 -16.97
N ASP A 352 1.61 -10.35 -17.89
CA ASP A 352 1.73 -10.65 -19.33
C ASP A 352 3.15 -10.38 -19.84
N ARG A 353 3.78 -9.27 -19.43
CA ARG A 353 5.17 -8.97 -19.79
C ARG A 353 6.17 -9.95 -19.15
N LEU A 354 5.90 -10.40 -17.92
CA LEU A 354 6.71 -11.44 -17.29
C LEU A 354 6.62 -12.76 -18.06
N CYS A 355 5.42 -13.15 -18.51
CA CYS A 355 5.24 -14.31 -19.37
C CYS A 355 6.02 -14.18 -20.68
N GLU A 356 5.95 -13.03 -21.35
CA GLU A 356 6.72 -12.79 -22.60
C GLU A 356 8.22 -12.99 -22.40
N LEU A 357 8.80 -12.47 -21.32
CA LEU A 357 10.22 -12.66 -20.99
C LEU A 357 10.59 -14.13 -20.77
N ILE A 358 9.71 -14.89 -20.12
CA ILE A 358 9.91 -16.31 -19.82
C ILE A 358 9.71 -17.16 -21.09
N GLU A 359 8.67 -16.90 -21.87
CA GLU A 359 8.37 -17.57 -23.14
C GLU A 359 9.54 -17.39 -24.13
N ALA A 360 10.15 -16.21 -24.17
CA ALA A 360 11.33 -15.93 -24.99
C ALA A 360 12.59 -16.75 -24.61
N ASP A 361 12.69 -17.25 -23.37
CA ASP A 361 13.74 -18.20 -22.99
C ASP A 361 13.50 -19.61 -23.57
N PHE A 362 12.24 -20.03 -23.69
CA PHE A 362 11.89 -21.35 -24.21
C PHE A 362 11.97 -21.44 -25.74
N ASP A 363 11.71 -20.34 -26.44
CA ASP A 363 11.65 -20.24 -27.90
C ASP A 363 12.98 -20.57 -28.63
N LEU A 364 14.09 -20.71 -27.91
CA LEU A 364 15.38 -21.18 -28.45
C LEU A 364 15.66 -22.67 -28.17
N SER A 365 15.07 -23.25 -27.13
CA SER A 365 15.31 -24.67 -26.79
C SER A 365 14.68 -25.63 -27.82
N ASP A 366 13.54 -25.23 -28.39
CA ASP A 366 12.81 -26.00 -29.40
C ASP A 366 13.38 -25.82 -30.83
N ARG A 367 14.29 -24.85 -31.04
CA ARG A 367 14.98 -24.67 -32.34
C ARG A 367 15.99 -25.77 -32.65
N SER A 368 16.40 -26.57 -31.66
CA SER A 368 17.40 -27.62 -31.85
C SER A 368 16.85 -28.91 -32.49
N TYR A 369 15.52 -29.09 -32.59
CA TYR A 369 14.94 -30.35 -33.07
C TYR A 369 14.03 -30.27 -34.30
N SER A 370 13.81 -29.11 -34.94
CA SER A 370 13.01 -29.10 -36.18
C SER A 370 13.35 -27.98 -37.17
N ILE A 371 14.35 -28.24 -38.01
CA ILE A 371 14.46 -27.63 -39.35
C ILE A 371 13.33 -28.20 -40.21
N ARG A 372 12.09 -27.68 -40.12
CA ARG A 372 11.06 -27.81 -41.19
C ARG A 372 10.07 -26.64 -41.14
N GLU A 373 10.19 -25.78 -42.16
CA GLU A 373 9.14 -25.06 -42.89
C GLU A 373 8.11 -24.22 -42.09
N ASN A 374 8.22 -22.89 -42.24
CA ASN A 374 7.12 -21.90 -42.17
C ASN A 374 6.04 -22.13 -41.09
N LYS A 375 6.42 -22.27 -39.81
CA LYS A 375 5.46 -22.12 -38.72
C LYS A 375 5.32 -20.65 -38.36
N GLN A 376 4.12 -20.11 -38.60
CA GLN A 376 3.66 -18.83 -38.06
C GLN A 376 4.00 -18.76 -36.57
N LEU A 377 4.56 -17.63 -36.13
CA LEU A 377 4.74 -17.31 -34.71
C LEU A 377 3.38 -17.51 -34.03
N ARG A 378 3.35 -18.33 -32.96
CA ARG A 378 2.14 -18.49 -32.16
C ARG A 378 1.73 -17.10 -31.66
N THR A 379 0.56 -16.62 -32.05
CA THR A 379 0.11 -15.27 -31.67
C THR A 379 -0.83 -15.37 -30.47
N LEU A 380 -0.60 -14.54 -29.45
CA LEU A 380 -1.51 -14.42 -28.31
C LEU A 380 -2.79 -13.71 -28.76
N VAL A 381 -3.94 -14.35 -28.60
CA VAL A 381 -5.24 -13.75 -28.90
C VAL A 381 -5.62 -12.76 -27.79
N THR A 382 -5.39 -11.47 -28.06
CA THR A 382 -5.94 -10.36 -27.27
C THR A 382 -7.40 -10.09 -27.66
N TYR A 383 -8.09 -9.24 -26.88
CA TYR A 383 -9.44 -8.82 -27.24
C TYR A 383 -9.47 -8.11 -28.61
N ASP A 384 -8.50 -7.25 -28.91
CA ASP A 384 -8.42 -6.56 -30.20
C ASP A 384 -8.23 -7.54 -31.36
N LEU A 385 -7.34 -8.53 -31.20
CA LEU A 385 -7.17 -9.59 -32.20
C LEU A 385 -8.47 -10.39 -32.38
N PHE A 386 -9.12 -10.75 -31.28
CA PHE A 386 -10.41 -11.42 -31.31
C PHE A 386 -11.47 -10.59 -32.06
N LEU A 387 -11.60 -9.31 -31.74
CA LEU A 387 -12.59 -8.40 -32.32
C LEU A 387 -12.38 -8.20 -33.83
N HIS A 388 -11.12 -8.06 -34.27
CA HIS A 388 -10.82 -7.73 -35.66
C HIS A 388 -10.58 -8.97 -36.56
N HIS A 389 -10.06 -10.08 -36.01
CA HIS A 389 -9.64 -11.25 -36.80
C HIS A 389 -10.43 -12.55 -36.55
N TYR A 390 -11.19 -12.61 -35.45
CA TYR A 390 -12.03 -13.77 -35.12
C TYR A 390 -13.51 -13.45 -35.27
N TRP A 391 -13.98 -12.39 -34.60
CA TRP A 391 -15.39 -12.00 -34.54
C TRP A 391 -16.07 -11.84 -35.92
N PRO A 392 -15.45 -11.22 -36.95
CA PRO A 392 -16.07 -11.05 -38.25
C PRO A 392 -16.28 -12.36 -39.03
N HIS A 393 -15.59 -13.43 -38.61
CA HIS A 393 -15.67 -14.74 -39.26
C HIS A 393 -16.67 -15.70 -38.61
N PHE A 394 -17.27 -15.32 -37.48
CA PHE A 394 -18.34 -16.10 -36.89
C PHE A 394 -19.64 -15.95 -37.69
N ALA A 395 -20.43 -17.02 -37.72
CA ALA A 395 -21.68 -17.01 -38.46
C ALA A 395 -22.64 -15.93 -37.92
N GLN A 396 -23.19 -15.11 -38.81
CA GLN A 396 -23.97 -13.93 -38.42
C GLN A 396 -25.19 -14.29 -37.54
N GLN A 397 -25.77 -15.48 -37.71
CA GLN A 397 -26.85 -15.96 -36.85
C GLN A 397 -26.43 -16.19 -35.39
N LEU A 398 -25.14 -16.44 -35.12
CA LEU A 398 -24.62 -16.68 -33.77
C LEU A 398 -24.27 -15.38 -33.06
N VAL A 399 -23.72 -14.40 -33.77
CA VAL A 399 -23.20 -13.15 -33.18
C VAL A 399 -24.21 -12.00 -33.15
N LYS A 400 -25.36 -12.11 -33.82
CA LYS A 400 -26.35 -11.04 -33.90
C LYS A 400 -26.91 -10.67 -32.52
N GLY A 401 -26.75 -9.40 -32.14
CA GLY A 401 -27.24 -8.87 -30.86
C GLY A 401 -26.45 -9.36 -29.64
N LEU A 402 -25.20 -9.78 -29.85
CA LEU A 402 -24.23 -10.05 -28.80
C LEU A 402 -23.15 -8.98 -28.81
N ASP A 403 -22.66 -8.65 -27.62
CA ASP A 403 -21.51 -7.79 -27.44
C ASP A 403 -20.21 -8.63 -27.53
N PRO A 404 -19.26 -8.31 -28.43
CA PRO A 404 -18.04 -9.09 -28.59
C PRO A 404 -17.19 -9.17 -27.32
N ALA A 405 -17.11 -8.09 -26.54
CA ALA A 405 -16.30 -8.04 -25.32
C ALA A 405 -16.88 -8.93 -24.23
N LEU A 406 -18.21 -8.94 -24.07
CA LEU A 406 -18.89 -9.84 -23.14
C LEU A 406 -18.70 -11.30 -23.55
N VAL A 407 -18.82 -11.63 -24.83
CA VAL A 407 -18.62 -13.01 -25.30
C VAL A 407 -17.17 -13.46 -25.11
N PHE A 408 -16.20 -12.61 -25.44
CA PHE A 408 -14.79 -12.93 -25.22
C PHE A 408 -14.48 -13.14 -23.73
N SER A 409 -15.01 -12.27 -22.86
CA SER A 409 -14.86 -12.39 -21.41
C SER A 409 -15.47 -13.68 -20.86
N GLU A 410 -16.63 -14.09 -21.37
CA GLU A 410 -17.28 -15.35 -21.00
C GLU A 410 -16.47 -16.58 -21.44
N ILE A 411 -15.93 -16.55 -22.67
CA ILE A 411 -15.07 -17.62 -23.19
C ILE A 411 -13.83 -17.79 -22.31
N ILE A 412 -13.08 -16.71 -22.09
CA ILE A 412 -11.82 -16.78 -21.36
C ILE A 412 -12.04 -16.98 -19.86
N GLY A 413 -12.98 -16.24 -19.26
CA GLY A 413 -13.18 -16.20 -17.82
C GLY A 413 -14.02 -17.35 -17.26
N ILE A 414 -15.03 -17.81 -17.98
CA ILE A 414 -15.97 -18.83 -17.49
C ILE A 414 -15.70 -20.18 -18.15
N ILE A 415 -15.78 -20.25 -19.49
CA ILE A 415 -15.66 -21.53 -20.20
C ILE A 415 -14.27 -22.12 -20.03
N LYS A 416 -13.22 -21.31 -20.17
CA LYS A 416 -11.84 -21.76 -19.99
C LYS A 416 -11.28 -21.53 -18.59
N GLY A 417 -11.79 -20.50 -17.89
CA GLY A 417 -11.21 -20.01 -16.64
C GLY A 417 -11.88 -20.49 -15.34
N SER A 418 -12.95 -21.30 -15.39
CA SER A 418 -13.58 -21.79 -14.15
C SER A 418 -12.67 -22.78 -13.40
N GLU A 419 -12.83 -22.88 -12.08
CA GLU A 419 -12.02 -23.81 -11.26
C GLU A 419 -12.16 -25.28 -11.72
N GLU A 420 -13.35 -25.65 -12.21
CA GLU A 420 -13.61 -26.99 -12.73
C GLU A 420 -12.76 -27.32 -13.96
N THR A 421 -12.24 -26.31 -14.67
CA THR A 421 -11.40 -26.54 -15.85
C THR A 421 -10.02 -27.11 -15.48
N ILE A 422 -9.53 -26.86 -14.27
CA ILE A 422 -8.23 -27.31 -13.74
C ILE A 422 -8.12 -28.84 -13.74
N SER A 423 -9.23 -29.53 -13.49
CA SER A 423 -9.30 -31.01 -13.46
C SER A 423 -9.73 -31.61 -14.81
N SER A 424 -9.92 -30.77 -15.83
CA SER A 424 -10.42 -31.13 -17.15
C SER A 424 -9.38 -30.84 -18.26
N HIS A 425 -9.80 -30.86 -19.53
CA HIS A 425 -8.95 -30.59 -20.69
C HIS A 425 -8.73 -29.08 -20.94
N GLY A 426 -8.71 -28.26 -19.87
CA GLY A 426 -8.49 -26.82 -19.93
C GLY A 426 -9.72 -25.96 -20.31
N TYR A 427 -10.91 -26.55 -20.35
CA TYR A 427 -12.19 -25.84 -20.53
C TYR A 427 -13.40 -26.71 -20.14
N LEU A 428 -14.51 -26.07 -19.79
CA LEU A 428 -15.79 -26.72 -19.49
C LEU A 428 -16.38 -27.38 -20.73
N ASP A 429 -16.88 -28.61 -20.60
CA ASP A 429 -17.69 -29.20 -21.65
C ASP A 429 -19.07 -28.52 -21.76
N ARG A 430 -19.71 -28.69 -22.92
CA ARG A 430 -20.99 -28.04 -23.23
C ARG A 430 -22.05 -28.26 -22.17
N LYS A 431 -22.18 -29.51 -21.70
CA LYS A 431 -23.22 -29.87 -20.74
C LYS A 431 -22.94 -29.22 -19.39
N THR A 432 -21.69 -29.18 -18.97
CA THR A 432 -21.31 -28.52 -17.71
C THR A 432 -21.56 -27.01 -17.78
N TYR A 433 -21.14 -26.35 -18.87
CA TYR A 433 -21.36 -24.92 -19.06
C TYR A 433 -22.85 -24.54 -19.13
N GLU A 434 -23.65 -25.28 -19.90
CA GLU A 434 -25.09 -25.00 -20.04
C GLU A 434 -25.85 -25.14 -18.71
N ASN A 435 -25.40 -26.03 -17.82
CA ASN A 435 -26.01 -26.29 -16.51
C ASN A 435 -25.51 -25.38 -15.37
N LEU A 436 -24.69 -24.37 -15.65
CA LEU A 436 -24.23 -23.44 -14.61
C LEU A 436 -25.41 -22.72 -13.92
N SER A 437 -25.26 -22.41 -12.64
CA SER A 437 -26.32 -21.71 -11.89
C SER A 437 -26.59 -20.31 -12.46
N GLU A 438 -27.84 -20.02 -12.80
CA GLU A 438 -28.26 -18.69 -13.27
C GLU A 438 -28.04 -17.60 -12.22
N ARG A 439 -28.00 -17.98 -10.94
CA ARG A 439 -27.77 -17.05 -9.83
C ARG A 439 -26.31 -16.57 -9.75
N THR A 440 -25.36 -17.41 -10.16
CA THR A 440 -23.93 -17.07 -10.12
C THR A 440 -23.40 -16.61 -11.48
N GLN A 441 -23.98 -17.08 -12.58
CA GLN A 441 -23.56 -16.77 -13.95
C GLN A 441 -24.77 -16.40 -14.83
N SER A 442 -25.24 -15.16 -14.70
CA SER A 442 -26.49 -14.69 -15.31
C SER A 442 -26.35 -14.10 -16.71
N THR A 443 -25.16 -13.56 -17.06
CA THR A 443 -24.93 -12.75 -18.28
C THR A 443 -25.46 -13.39 -19.55
N PHE A 444 -25.24 -14.69 -19.73
CA PHE A 444 -25.69 -15.45 -20.90
C PHE A 444 -26.57 -16.65 -20.54
N ALA A 445 -27.23 -16.66 -19.37
CA ALA A 445 -28.03 -17.79 -18.90
C ALA A 445 -29.02 -18.34 -19.97
N THR A 446 -29.69 -17.45 -20.70
CA THR A 446 -30.66 -17.82 -21.75
C THR A 446 -30.03 -18.08 -23.12
N LYS A 447 -28.73 -17.83 -23.28
CA LYS A 447 -27.99 -17.93 -24.55
C LYS A 447 -26.78 -18.86 -24.49
N ARG A 448 -26.59 -19.64 -23.42
CA ARG A 448 -25.38 -20.47 -23.19
C ARG A 448 -25.07 -21.40 -24.35
N SER A 449 -26.07 -22.02 -24.96
CA SER A 449 -25.83 -22.91 -26.11
C SER A 449 -25.27 -22.17 -27.32
N VAL A 450 -25.71 -20.93 -27.55
CA VAL A 450 -25.19 -20.06 -28.62
C VAL A 450 -23.75 -19.64 -28.31
N ILE A 451 -23.47 -19.23 -27.07
CA ILE A 451 -22.12 -18.87 -26.63
C ILE A 451 -21.16 -20.04 -26.78
N TYR A 452 -21.58 -21.24 -26.38
CA TYR A 452 -20.74 -22.43 -26.51
C TYR A 452 -20.45 -22.77 -27.98
N SER A 453 -21.42 -22.58 -28.88
CA SER A 453 -21.16 -22.74 -30.32
C SER A 453 -20.22 -21.67 -30.89
N ILE A 454 -20.22 -20.45 -30.36
CA ILE A 454 -19.20 -19.44 -30.68
C ILE A 454 -17.83 -19.88 -30.15
N PHE A 455 -17.77 -20.43 -28.93
CA PHE A 455 -16.54 -20.98 -28.36
C PHE A 455 -15.96 -22.13 -29.20
N GLU A 456 -16.80 -23.05 -29.69
CA GLU A 456 -16.36 -24.14 -30.59
C GLU A 456 -15.77 -23.58 -31.90
N ALA A 457 -16.43 -22.58 -32.49
CA ALA A 457 -15.94 -21.91 -33.69
C ALA A 457 -14.63 -21.15 -33.44
N TYR A 458 -14.53 -20.47 -32.30
CA TYR A 458 -13.32 -19.80 -31.83
C TYR A 458 -12.16 -20.80 -31.68
N GLN A 459 -12.37 -21.92 -30.98
CA GLN A 459 -11.34 -22.95 -30.80
C GLN A 459 -10.89 -23.58 -32.12
N ALA A 460 -11.82 -23.87 -33.02
CA ALA A 460 -11.50 -24.43 -34.33
C ALA A 460 -10.61 -23.48 -35.14
N ARG A 461 -10.95 -22.18 -35.17
CA ARG A 461 -10.19 -21.16 -35.88
C ARG A 461 -8.82 -20.91 -35.23
N LYS A 462 -8.78 -20.81 -33.90
CA LYS A 462 -7.54 -20.63 -33.14
C LYS A 462 -6.56 -21.78 -33.41
N LYS A 463 -7.06 -23.02 -33.41
CA LYS A 463 -6.28 -24.21 -33.76
C LYS A 463 -5.80 -24.21 -35.21
N GLN A 464 -6.61 -23.72 -36.16
CA GLN A 464 -6.19 -23.59 -37.56
C GLN A 464 -5.07 -22.56 -37.75
N GLN A 465 -5.10 -21.47 -37.00
CA GLN A 465 -4.09 -20.40 -37.05
C GLN A 465 -2.85 -20.71 -36.21
N GLY A 466 -2.92 -21.70 -35.32
CA GLY A 466 -1.83 -22.01 -34.40
C GLY A 466 -1.68 -20.99 -33.26
N ASP A 467 -2.71 -20.18 -33.05
CA ASP A 467 -2.76 -19.16 -32.02
C ASP A 467 -3.03 -19.76 -30.63
N PHE A 468 -2.79 -18.97 -29.60
CA PHE A 468 -3.08 -19.34 -28.21
C PHE A 468 -3.70 -18.16 -27.48
N ASP A 469 -4.43 -18.40 -26.39
CA ASP A 469 -5.01 -17.36 -25.57
C ASP A 469 -4.54 -17.45 -24.11
N THR A 470 -4.92 -16.45 -23.31
CA THR A 470 -4.48 -16.33 -21.93
C THR A 470 -4.84 -17.53 -21.05
N ALA A 471 -5.92 -18.25 -21.36
CA ALA A 471 -6.30 -19.45 -20.62
C ALA A 471 -5.53 -20.71 -21.06
N ASP A 472 -4.85 -20.69 -22.22
CA ASP A 472 -3.96 -21.80 -22.61
C ASP A 472 -2.65 -21.81 -21.80
N ARG A 473 -2.31 -20.71 -21.11
CA ARG A 473 -1.10 -20.63 -20.25
C ARG A 473 -1.18 -21.49 -18.98
N SER A 474 -2.38 -21.91 -18.57
CA SER A 474 -2.59 -22.70 -17.35
C SER A 474 -2.59 -24.22 -17.58
N VAL A 475 -2.41 -24.69 -18.82
CA VAL A 475 -2.60 -26.09 -19.23
C VAL A 475 -1.27 -26.74 -19.63
#